data_AF-A0A2C6AWT4-F1
#
_entry.id   AF-A0A2C6AWT4-F1
#
_cell.length_a   1.000
_cell.length_b   1.000
_cell.length_c   1.000
_cell.angle_alpha   90.00
_cell.angle_beta   90.00
_cell.angle_gamma   90.00
#
_symmetry.space_group_name_H-M   'P 1'
#
loop_
_entity.id
_entity.type
_entity.pdbx_description
1 polymer ?
#
loop_
_entity_poly.entity_id
_entity_poly.type
_entity_poly.pdbx_seq_one_letter_code
_entity_poly.pdbx_strand_id
1 'polypeptide(L)'
;MKSTKKFLLFILVLFTFTSCSVIDSVSDFFESKPSIAFINPISKVKKADMSVFVSGFPDNWTNDIESHLKYDNWQVFDSDTGQETFILVCDRLGQQEWHSESYDRSGHKSTSVEAQNSFSGSVSVIDLRTRKRVAIYEFMYEKAETIVSRSVLLMRMVVNKSREKK
;
A
#
# COMPACT_ATOMS: atom_id res chain seq x y z
N MET A 1 -30.22 -8.61 42.21
CA MET A 1 -29.21 -7.69 41.63
C MET A 1 -27.73 -8.14 41.73
N LYS A 2 -27.40 -9.40 42.05
CA LYS A 2 -25.98 -9.88 42.08
C LYS A 2 -25.58 -10.76 40.88
N SER A 3 -26.55 -11.38 40.19
CA SER A 3 -26.29 -12.29 39.05
C SER A 3 -26.13 -11.56 37.71
N THR A 4 -26.95 -10.52 37.47
CA THR A 4 -26.94 -9.75 36.20
C THR A 4 -25.64 -8.97 35.96
N LYS A 5 -24.99 -8.46 37.02
CA LYS A 5 -23.69 -7.79 36.90
C LYS A 5 -22.56 -8.72 36.45
N LYS A 6 -22.62 -10.00 36.82
CA LYS A 6 -21.60 -10.99 36.43
C LYS A 6 -21.73 -11.40 34.96
N PHE A 7 -22.96 -11.49 34.46
CA PHE A 7 -23.22 -11.80 33.05
C PHE A 7 -22.79 -10.66 32.12
N LEU A 8 -23.06 -9.40 32.53
CA LEU A 8 -22.61 -8.23 31.77
C LEU A 8 -21.08 -8.12 31.70
N LEU A 9 -20.38 -8.42 32.81
CA LEU A 9 -18.92 -8.43 32.85
C LEU A 9 -18.34 -9.53 31.96
N PHE A 10 -19.02 -10.68 31.85
CA PHE A 10 -18.58 -11.81 31.02
C PHE A 10 -18.71 -11.50 29.51
N ILE A 11 -19.77 -10.79 29.09
CA ILE A 11 -19.93 -10.32 27.71
C ILE A 11 -18.86 -9.27 27.35
N LEU A 12 -18.53 -8.38 28.28
CA LEU A 12 -17.51 -7.35 28.07
C LEU A 12 -16.11 -7.97 27.91
N VAL A 13 -15.80 -9.05 28.64
CA VAL A 13 -14.55 -9.82 28.49
C VAL A 13 -14.52 -10.61 27.17
N LEU A 14 -15.66 -11.16 26.71
CA LEU A 14 -15.71 -11.84 25.41
C LEU A 14 -15.48 -10.89 24.21
N PHE A 15 -15.91 -9.63 24.32
CA PHE A 15 -15.66 -8.59 23.30
C PHE A 15 -14.22 -8.06 23.28
N THR A 16 -13.50 -8.09 24.41
CA THR A 16 -12.09 -7.66 24.45
C THR A 16 -11.10 -8.74 24.03
N PHE A 17 -11.49 -10.03 24.01
CA PHE A 17 -10.64 -11.11 23.51
C PHE A 17 -10.85 -11.45 22.01
N THR A 18 -11.87 -10.88 21.36
CA THR A 18 -12.15 -11.09 19.93
C THR A 18 -11.73 -9.92 19.04
N SER A 19 -11.25 -8.82 19.62
CA SER A 19 -10.86 -7.61 18.87
C SER A 19 -9.41 -7.61 18.37
N CYS A 20 -8.60 -8.64 18.65
CA CYS A 20 -7.23 -8.76 18.11
C CYS A 20 -7.08 -9.78 16.98
N SER A 21 -8.09 -10.59 16.65
CA SER A 21 -7.97 -11.65 15.62
C SER A 21 -8.92 -11.48 14.44
N VAL A 22 -9.95 -10.65 14.57
CA VAL A 22 -10.87 -10.35 13.45
C VAL A 22 -10.27 -9.30 12.50
N ILE A 23 -9.41 -8.41 12.97
CA ILE A 23 -8.76 -7.42 12.09
C ILE A 23 -7.67 -8.09 11.24
N ASP A 24 -6.91 -9.01 11.83
CA ASP A 24 -5.89 -9.79 11.11
C ASP A 24 -6.47 -10.74 10.05
N SER A 25 -7.71 -11.20 10.21
CA SER A 25 -8.36 -12.11 9.25
C SER A 25 -9.14 -11.38 8.15
N VAL A 26 -9.53 -10.11 8.35
CA VAL A 26 -10.15 -9.29 7.29
C VAL A 26 -9.09 -8.65 6.38
N SER A 27 -7.86 -8.44 6.85
CA SER A 27 -6.75 -8.00 5.99
C SER A 27 -6.30 -9.05 4.96
N ASP A 28 -6.55 -10.33 5.23
CA ASP A 28 -6.21 -11.43 4.31
C ASP A 28 -7.36 -11.81 3.37
N PHE A 29 -8.56 -11.23 3.53
CA PHE A 29 -9.76 -11.84 2.94
C PHE A 29 -10.11 -11.38 1.50
N PHE A 30 -9.61 -10.28 0.94
CA PHE A 30 -9.92 -9.90 -0.46
C PHE A 30 -8.86 -9.09 -1.22
N GLU A 31 -7.58 -9.13 -0.85
CA GLU A 31 -6.53 -8.59 -1.71
C GLU A 31 -5.69 -9.73 -2.28
N SER A 32 -5.90 -10.04 -3.56
CA SER A 32 -4.91 -10.82 -4.30
C SER A 32 -3.56 -10.11 -4.15
N LYS A 33 -2.55 -10.87 -3.70
CA LYS A 33 -1.19 -10.36 -3.48
C LYS A 33 -0.76 -9.52 -4.70
N PRO A 34 -0.03 -8.41 -4.49
CA PRO A 34 0.50 -7.63 -5.61
C PRO A 34 1.25 -8.56 -6.55
N SER A 35 1.11 -8.32 -7.86
CA SER A 35 1.93 -9.01 -8.85
C SER A 35 3.36 -8.52 -8.69
N ILE A 36 4.14 -9.23 -7.87
CA ILE A 36 5.53 -8.90 -7.60
C ILE A 36 6.37 -9.49 -8.72
N ALA A 37 6.90 -8.62 -9.57
CA ALA A 37 7.71 -9.03 -10.71
C ALA A 37 9.04 -9.65 -10.25
N PHE A 38 9.61 -9.20 -9.13
CA PHE A 38 10.88 -9.72 -8.61
C PHE A 38 11.16 -9.27 -7.16
N ILE A 39 11.89 -10.09 -6.39
CA ILE A 39 12.50 -9.69 -5.12
C ILE A 39 14.01 -9.98 -5.15
N ASN A 40 14.84 -8.94 -5.07
CA ASN A 40 16.29 -9.07 -4.95
C ASN A 40 16.67 -9.59 -3.55
N PRO A 41 17.88 -10.14 -3.35
CA PRO A 41 18.36 -10.44 -2.01
C PRO A 41 18.33 -9.19 -1.11
N ILE A 42 17.58 -9.28 -0.01
CA ILE A 42 17.43 -8.21 1.00
C ILE A 42 18.22 -8.59 2.26
N SER A 43 18.95 -7.63 2.82
CA SER A 43 19.57 -7.76 4.14
C SER A 43 18.51 -7.85 5.23
N LYS A 44 18.67 -8.77 6.18
CA LYS A 44 17.71 -9.00 7.28
C LYS A 44 17.26 -7.69 7.93
N VAL A 45 15.94 -7.51 8.04
CA VAL A 45 15.32 -6.28 8.57
C VAL A 45 14.88 -6.50 10.02
N LYS A 46 15.50 -5.78 10.95
CA LYS A 46 15.09 -5.71 12.35
C LYS A 46 13.98 -4.68 12.52
N LYS A 47 13.29 -4.69 13.67
CA LYS A 47 12.25 -3.69 13.97
C LYS A 47 12.80 -2.25 13.92
N ALA A 48 14.03 -2.03 14.36
CA ALA A 48 14.70 -0.71 14.30
C ALA A 48 15.02 -0.24 12.87
N ASP A 49 15.01 -1.15 11.89
CA ASP A 49 15.28 -0.85 10.49
C ASP A 49 13.96 -0.57 9.71
N MET A 50 12.81 -0.52 10.39
CA MET A 50 11.51 -0.24 9.77
C MET A 50 11.33 1.27 9.59
N SER A 51 12.16 1.87 8.74
CA SER A 51 12.11 3.27 8.35
C SER A 51 11.97 3.45 6.84
N VAL A 52 11.11 4.37 6.41
CA VAL A 52 10.75 4.53 4.99
C VAL A 52 10.44 5.99 4.62
N PHE A 53 10.86 6.39 3.42
CA PHE A 53 10.37 7.58 2.72
C PHE A 53 9.48 7.15 1.54
N VAL A 54 8.32 7.80 1.39
CA VAL A 54 7.35 7.52 0.33
C VAL A 54 7.43 8.61 -0.74
N SER A 55 7.55 8.23 -2.01
CA SER A 55 7.79 9.19 -3.09
C SER A 55 7.13 8.81 -4.42
N GLY A 56 6.84 9.81 -5.25
CA GLY A 56 6.32 9.64 -6.61
C GLY A 56 4.82 9.35 -6.72
N PHE A 57 4.12 9.18 -5.61
CA PHE A 57 2.65 9.03 -5.60
C PHE A 57 1.95 10.40 -5.59
N PRO A 58 0.68 10.48 -6.05
CA PRO A 58 -0.18 11.64 -5.79
C PRO A 58 -0.29 11.92 -4.28
N ASP A 59 -0.36 13.20 -3.89
CA ASP A 59 -0.28 13.64 -2.49
C ASP A 59 -1.28 12.92 -1.56
N ASN A 60 -2.51 12.72 -2.01
CA ASN A 60 -3.53 12.00 -1.23
C ASN A 60 -3.16 10.53 -1.03
N TRP A 61 -2.58 9.86 -2.03
CA TRP A 61 -2.14 8.48 -1.91
C TRP A 61 -0.91 8.37 -1.02
N THR A 62 0.03 9.31 -1.11
CA THR A 62 1.17 9.41 -0.20
C THR A 62 0.68 9.46 1.24
N ASN A 63 -0.24 10.37 1.57
CA ASN A 63 -0.78 10.52 2.91
C ASN A 63 -1.46 9.24 3.43
N ASP A 64 -2.23 8.56 2.56
CA ASP A 64 -2.89 7.31 2.92
C ASP A 64 -1.87 6.18 3.18
N ILE A 65 -0.90 6.01 2.29
CA ILE A 65 0.18 5.01 2.41
C ILE A 65 0.97 5.26 3.70
N GLU A 66 1.41 6.49 3.94
CA GLU A 66 2.15 6.87 5.14
C GLU A 66 1.36 6.60 6.41
N SER A 67 0.06 6.90 6.43
CA SER A 67 -0.80 6.66 7.58
C SER A 67 -0.88 5.17 7.92
N HIS A 68 -1.00 4.31 6.90
CA HIS A 68 -1.02 2.85 7.08
C HIS A 68 0.35 2.32 7.55
N LEU A 69 1.46 2.84 7.01
CA LEU A 69 2.80 2.46 7.45
C LEU A 69 3.07 2.90 8.91
N LYS A 70 2.65 4.11 9.29
CA LYS A 70 2.72 4.60 10.69
C LYS A 70 1.91 3.67 11.62
N TYR A 71 0.71 3.24 11.22
CA TYR A 71 -0.09 2.26 11.95
C TYR A 71 0.64 0.92 12.13
N ASP A 72 1.38 0.48 11.11
CA ASP A 72 2.22 -0.72 11.12
C ASP A 72 3.56 -0.54 11.88
N ASN A 73 3.72 0.53 12.65
CA ASN A 73 4.92 0.88 13.42
C ASN A 73 6.16 1.16 12.56
N TRP A 74 5.99 1.64 11.33
CA TRP A 74 7.10 2.19 10.56
C TRP A 74 7.41 3.62 11.00
N GLN A 75 8.70 3.95 11.05
CA GLN A 75 9.14 5.34 11.07
C GLN A 75 9.06 5.88 9.65
N VAL A 76 8.13 6.79 9.41
CA VAL A 76 7.92 7.42 8.11
C VAL A 76 8.55 8.81 8.13
N PHE A 77 9.32 9.12 7.10
CA PHE A 77 9.99 10.40 6.92
C PHE A 77 9.25 11.22 5.87
N ASP A 78 9.13 12.53 6.10
CA ASP A 78 8.42 13.44 5.20
C ASP A 78 9.29 13.88 4.00
N SER A 79 10.58 13.53 3.99
CA SER A 79 11.55 13.84 2.93
C SER A 79 12.68 12.82 2.90
N ASP A 80 13.46 12.76 1.82
CA ASP A 80 14.67 11.93 1.73
C ASP A 80 15.80 12.54 2.59
N THR A 81 15.91 12.09 3.84
CA THR A 81 16.93 12.56 4.79
C THR A 81 18.22 11.74 4.71
N GLY A 82 18.19 10.59 4.03
CA GLY A 82 19.26 9.60 4.01
C GLY A 82 19.37 8.76 5.28
N GLN A 83 18.46 8.93 6.25
CA GLN A 83 18.39 8.14 7.48
C GLN A 83 17.43 6.95 7.36
N GLU A 84 16.64 6.92 6.30
CA GLU A 84 15.66 5.87 6.02
C GLU A 84 16.36 4.58 5.60
N THR A 85 15.76 3.45 5.94
CA THR A 85 16.24 2.15 5.47
C THR A 85 15.71 1.86 4.07
N PHE A 86 14.51 2.35 3.77
CA PHE A 86 13.82 2.09 2.51
C PHE A 86 13.30 3.36 1.84
N ILE A 87 13.18 3.30 0.52
CA ILE A 87 12.31 4.19 -0.25
C ILE A 87 11.23 3.33 -0.89
N LEU A 88 9.97 3.73 -0.71
CA LEU A 88 8.82 3.21 -1.46
C LEU A 88 8.49 4.25 -2.54
N VAL A 89 8.73 3.90 -3.80
CA VAL A 89 8.62 4.84 -4.92
C VAL A 89 7.62 4.36 -5.95
N CYS A 90 6.70 5.23 -6.36
CA CYS A 90 5.92 5.02 -7.58
C CYS A 90 6.80 5.40 -8.79
N ASP A 91 7.41 4.42 -9.46
CA ASP A 91 8.31 4.69 -10.59
C ASP A 91 7.52 5.18 -11.82
N ARG A 92 6.31 4.65 -12.00
CA ARG A 92 5.45 4.91 -13.16
C ARG A 92 4.00 4.90 -12.71
N LEU A 93 3.24 5.91 -13.13
CA LEU A 93 1.80 6.00 -12.92
C LEU A 93 1.14 6.63 -14.15
N GLY A 94 0.32 5.85 -14.85
CA GLY A 94 -0.52 6.32 -15.93
C GLY A 94 -1.99 6.12 -15.57
N GLN A 95 -2.80 7.15 -15.78
CA GLN A 95 -4.25 7.08 -15.64
C GLN A 95 -4.87 6.69 -16.98
N GLN A 96 -5.83 5.78 -16.97
CA GLN A 96 -6.61 5.46 -18.16
C GLN A 96 -7.53 6.64 -18.49
N GLU A 97 -7.56 7.01 -19.77
CA GLU A 97 -8.45 8.03 -20.30
C GLU A 97 -9.38 7.41 -21.34
N TRP A 98 -10.64 7.83 -21.35
CA TRP A 98 -11.54 7.60 -22.49
C TRP A 98 -11.49 8.81 -23.40
N HIS A 99 -11.25 8.56 -24.67
CA HIS A 99 -11.36 9.57 -25.71
C HIS A 99 -12.65 9.34 -26.48
N SER A 100 -13.47 10.38 -26.63
CA SER A 100 -14.64 10.34 -27.50
C SER A 100 -14.58 11.47 -28.52
N GLU A 101 -15.10 11.18 -29.71
CA GLU A 101 -15.21 12.14 -30.79
C GLU A 101 -16.68 12.26 -31.20
N SER A 102 -17.12 13.47 -31.45
CA SER A 102 -18.46 13.76 -31.96
C SER A 102 -18.39 14.78 -33.09
N TYR A 103 -19.38 14.76 -33.97
CA TYR A 103 -19.49 15.67 -35.09
C TYR A 103 -20.85 16.37 -35.04
N ASP A 104 -20.86 17.68 -35.23
CA ASP A 104 -22.12 18.42 -35.35
C ASP A 104 -22.73 18.28 -36.75
N ARG A 105 -23.92 18.87 -36.94
CA ARG A 105 -24.63 18.83 -38.24
C ARG A 105 -23.89 19.54 -39.39
N SER A 106 -22.92 20.40 -39.07
CA SER A 106 -22.08 21.09 -40.05
C SER A 106 -20.77 20.34 -40.36
N GLY A 107 -20.52 19.21 -39.69
CA GLY A 107 -19.31 18.41 -39.83
C GLY A 107 -18.16 18.89 -38.93
N HIS A 108 -18.40 19.80 -37.98
CA HIS A 108 -17.38 20.23 -37.04
C HIS A 108 -17.10 19.12 -36.01
N LYS A 109 -15.81 18.81 -35.80
CA LYS A 109 -15.34 17.77 -34.89
C LYS A 109 -15.14 18.33 -33.48
N SER A 110 -15.70 17.65 -32.49
CA SER A 110 -15.47 17.89 -31.06
C SER A 110 -14.86 16.64 -30.42
N THR A 111 -13.76 16.80 -29.69
CA THR A 111 -13.10 15.73 -28.92
C THR A 111 -13.29 15.96 -27.43
N SER A 112 -13.56 14.91 -26.66
CA SER A 112 -13.55 14.97 -25.20
C SER A 112 -12.69 13.85 -24.62
N VAL A 113 -12.14 14.12 -23.43
CA VAL A 113 -11.28 13.19 -22.69
C VAL A 113 -11.84 13.06 -21.28
N GLU A 114 -12.09 11.84 -20.83
CA GLU A 114 -12.62 11.53 -19.51
C GLU A 114 -11.65 10.62 -18.75
N ALA A 115 -11.07 11.15 -17.67
CA ALA A 115 -10.16 10.42 -16.81
C ALA A 115 -10.89 9.33 -16.02
N GLN A 116 -10.35 8.12 -15.99
CA GLN A 116 -10.93 6.98 -15.28
C GLN A 116 -10.22 6.74 -13.95
N ASN A 117 -10.94 6.17 -12.97
CA ASN A 117 -10.32 5.66 -11.75
C ASN A 117 -9.70 4.27 -12.01
N SER A 118 -8.79 4.19 -12.98
CA SER A 118 -8.08 2.98 -13.38
C SER A 118 -6.69 3.38 -13.85
N PHE A 119 -5.67 2.74 -13.30
CA PHE A 119 -4.28 3.15 -13.46
C PHE A 119 -3.39 1.95 -13.81
N SER A 120 -2.32 2.22 -14.52
CA SER A 120 -1.26 1.25 -14.82
C SER A 120 0.10 1.83 -14.46
N GLY A 121 1.01 1.01 -13.98
CA GLY A 121 2.25 1.52 -13.44
C GLY A 121 3.08 0.51 -12.67
N SER A 122 4.03 1.02 -11.89
CA SER A 122 4.88 0.20 -11.04
C SER A 122 5.32 0.94 -9.79
N VAL A 123 5.32 0.21 -8.67
CA VAL A 123 5.87 0.64 -7.38
C VAL A 123 7.10 -0.19 -7.05
N SER A 124 8.18 0.46 -6.66
CA SER A 124 9.41 -0.18 -6.20
C SER A 124 9.68 0.06 -4.74
N VAL A 125 10.34 -0.93 -4.12
CA VAL A 125 11.02 -0.75 -2.83
C VAL A 125 12.52 -0.75 -3.08
N ILE A 126 13.22 0.25 -2.57
CA ILE A 126 14.68 0.37 -2.63
C ILE A 126 15.23 0.23 -1.21
N ASP A 127 16.17 -0.69 -1.00
CA ASP A 127 16.91 -0.79 0.27
C ASP A 127 18.11 0.16 0.20
N LEU A 128 18.06 1.25 0.96
CA LEU A 128 19.05 2.32 0.94
C LEU A 128 20.41 1.90 1.49
N ARG A 129 20.47 0.85 2.32
CA ARG A 129 21.73 0.30 2.84
C ARG A 129 22.56 -0.34 1.73
N THR A 130 21.90 -0.91 0.74
CA THR A 130 22.55 -1.57 -0.41
C THR A 130 22.38 -0.82 -1.72
N ARG A 131 21.54 0.22 -1.74
CA ARG A 131 21.13 0.99 -2.93
C ARG A 131 20.56 0.11 -4.04
N LYS A 132 19.96 -1.03 -3.69
CA LYS A 132 19.34 -1.95 -4.64
C LYS A 132 17.83 -1.87 -4.54
N ARG A 133 17.18 -1.92 -5.70
CA ARG A 133 15.75 -2.17 -5.79
C ARG A 133 15.48 -3.60 -5.35
N VAL A 134 14.71 -3.77 -4.30
CA VAL A 134 14.49 -5.04 -3.62
C VAL A 134 13.15 -5.68 -3.91
N ALA A 135 12.15 -4.92 -4.35
CA ALA A 135 10.88 -5.45 -4.84
C ALA A 135 10.28 -4.51 -5.89
N ILE A 136 9.48 -5.07 -6.80
CA ILE A 136 8.66 -4.32 -7.76
C ILE A 136 7.27 -4.92 -7.77
N TYR A 137 6.27 -4.08 -7.57
CA TYR A 137 4.86 -4.36 -7.82
C TYR A 137 4.46 -3.66 -9.12
N GLU A 138 4.10 -4.44 -10.13
CA GLU A 138 3.56 -3.93 -11.39
C GLU A 138 2.05 -4.10 -11.39
N PHE A 139 1.33 -3.09 -11.88
CA PHE A 139 -0.13 -3.09 -11.92
C PHE A 139 -0.62 -2.57 -13.27
N MET A 140 -1.75 -3.12 -13.70
CA MET A 140 -2.45 -2.72 -14.90
C MET A 140 -3.94 -2.61 -14.62
N TYR A 141 -4.50 -1.46 -14.98
CA TYR A 141 -5.93 -1.15 -14.83
C TYR A 141 -6.48 -1.27 -13.40
N GLU A 142 -5.67 -0.95 -12.40
CA GLU A 142 -6.05 -1.02 -10.98
C GLU A 142 -6.62 0.30 -10.47
N LYS A 143 -7.51 0.24 -9.48
CA LYS A 143 -8.04 1.44 -8.82
C LYS A 143 -7.01 2.04 -7.87
N ALA A 144 -7.13 3.35 -7.61
CA ALA A 144 -6.32 4.07 -6.63
C ALA A 144 -6.20 3.36 -5.27
N GLU A 145 -7.35 2.98 -4.70
CA GLU A 145 -7.44 2.31 -3.39
C GLU A 145 -6.65 0.99 -3.34
N THR A 146 -6.69 0.22 -4.43
CA THR A 146 -5.97 -1.05 -4.57
C THR A 146 -4.46 -0.84 -4.69
N ILE A 147 -4.03 0.23 -5.36
CA ILE A 147 -2.61 0.56 -5.51
C ILE A 147 -2.04 1.00 -4.16
N VAL A 148 -2.77 1.83 -3.42
CA VAL A 148 -2.40 2.28 -2.07
C VAL A 148 -2.21 1.09 -1.13
N SER A 149 -3.22 0.22 -1.02
CA SER A 149 -3.17 -0.93 -0.11
C SER A 149 -2.06 -1.93 -0.47
N ARG A 150 -1.90 -2.23 -1.76
CA ARG A 150 -0.85 -3.12 -2.25
C ARG A 150 0.56 -2.55 -2.10
N SER A 151 0.71 -1.23 -2.13
CA SER A 151 2.00 -0.57 -1.87
C SER A 151 2.44 -0.76 -0.41
N VAL A 152 1.49 -0.67 0.54
CA VAL A 152 1.75 -0.99 1.96
C VAL A 152 2.05 -2.49 2.13
N LEU A 153 1.27 -3.36 1.47
CA LEU A 153 1.50 -4.80 1.51
C LEU A 153 2.88 -5.19 0.95
N LEU A 154 3.35 -4.52 -0.11
CA LEU A 154 4.68 -4.73 -0.67
C LEU A 154 5.78 -4.51 0.39
N MET A 155 5.67 -3.46 1.21
CA MET A 155 6.61 -3.20 2.30
C MET A 155 6.60 -4.33 3.34
N ARG A 156 5.41 -4.81 3.74
CA ARG A 156 5.27 -5.96 4.66
C ARG A 156 5.93 -7.21 4.07
N MET A 157 5.72 -7.47 2.78
CA MET A 157 6.31 -8.62 2.08
C MET A 157 7.84 -8.55 2.03
N VAL A 158 8.42 -7.38 1.77
CA VAL A 158 9.88 -7.14 1.81
C VAL A 158 10.45 -7.49 3.18
N VAL A 159 9.81 -7.00 4.25
CA VAL A 159 10.24 -7.27 5.63
C VAL A 159 10.14 -8.76 5.97
N ASN A 160 9.00 -9.38 5.67
CA ASN A 160 8.79 -10.81 5.93
C ASN A 160 9.81 -11.66 5.18
N LYS A 161 10.05 -11.36 3.89
CA LYS A 161 11.01 -12.09 3.07
C LYS A 161 12.45 -11.97 3.59
N SER A 162 12.83 -10.81 4.12
CA SER A 162 14.14 -10.60 4.74
C SER A 162 14.36 -11.44 6.00
N ARG A 163 13.29 -11.84 6.68
CA ARG A 163 13.32 -12.58 7.95
C ARG A 163 13.23 -14.10 7.75
N GLU A 164 12.76 -14.57 6.60
CA GLU A 164 12.71 -16.00 6.23
C GLU A 164 14.09 -16.62 6.03
N LYS A 165 15.11 -15.83 5.66
CA LYS A 165 16.48 -16.32 5.48
C LYS A 165 17.13 -16.59 6.85
N LYS A 166 17.24 -17.88 7.20
CA LYS A 166 18.05 -18.39 8.31
C LYS A 166 19.51 -18.53 7.87
#